data_AF-A0A6G3XSP1-F1
#
_entry.id   AF-A0A6G3XSP1-F1
#
_cell.length_a   1.000
_cell.length_b   1.000
_cell.length_c   1.000
_cell.angle_alpha   90.00
_cell.angle_beta   90.00
_cell.angle_gamma   90.00
#
_symmetry.space_group_name_H-M   'P 1'
#
loop_
_entity.id
_entity.type
_entity.pdbx_description
1 polymer ?
#
loop_
_entity_poly.entity_id
_entity_poly.type
_entity_poly.pdbx_seq_one_letter_code
_entity_poly.pdbx_strand_id
1 'polypeptide(L)' 'MATLPNPLPSLATSGLDLPPGSLVDATLDGPWHEPLLWYADGPADLRDWSRLRAAGRPLGLLPVLVTGGRRDQWPEEWDL' A
#
# COMPACT_ATOMS: atom_id res chain seq x y z
N MET A 1 17.65 14.04 -11.02
CA MET A 1 16.40 13.74 -10.28
C MET A 1 15.40 13.24 -11.30
N ALA A 2 14.92 12.01 -11.17
CA ALA A 2 13.90 11.46 -12.05
C ALA A 2 12.53 11.78 -11.46
N THR A 3 11.70 12.54 -12.18
CA THR A 3 10.31 12.79 -11.77
C THR A 3 9.44 11.73 -12.45
N LEU A 4 8.73 10.94 -11.65
CA LEU A 4 7.77 9.97 -12.18
C LEU A 4 6.68 10.72 -12.97
N PRO A 5 6.31 10.25 -14.18
CA PRO A 5 5.34 10.92 -15.04
C PRO A 5 3.91 10.96 -14.45
N ASN A 6 3.68 10.40 -13.26
CA ASN A 6 2.44 10.51 -12.52
C ASN A 6 2.74 10.43 -11.01
N PRO A 7 3.05 11.55 -10.34
CA PRO A 7 3.35 11.54 -8.91
C PRO A 7 2.11 11.06 -8.16
N LEU A 8 2.31 10.06 -7.32
CA LEU A 8 1.23 9.49 -6.54
C LEU A 8 0.74 10.56 -5.54
N PRO A 9 -0.55 10.94 -5.56
CA PRO A 9 -1.06 11.85 -4.54
C PRO A 9 -0.87 11.19 -3.18
N SER A 10 -0.56 12.00 -2.16
CA SER A 10 -0.45 11.51 -0.78
C SER A 10 -1.66 10.66 -0.44
N LEU A 11 -1.45 9.48 0.15
CA LEU A 11 -2.54 8.59 0.53
C LEU A 11 -3.55 9.30 1.45
N ALA A 12 -3.07 10.19 2.33
CA ALA A 12 -3.91 11.01 3.20
C ALA A 12 -4.85 11.96 2.43
N THR A 13 -4.51 12.35 1.21
CA THR A 13 -5.32 13.25 0.36
C THR A 13 -5.87 12.55 -0.89
N SER A 14 -5.71 11.23 -0.98
CA SER A 14 -6.08 10.45 -2.17
C SER A 14 -7.59 10.26 -2.34
N GLY A 15 -8.37 10.45 -1.27
CA GLY A 15 -9.81 10.17 -1.26
C GLY A 15 -10.14 8.68 -1.37
N LEU A 16 -9.14 7.79 -1.24
CA LEU A 16 -9.34 6.36 -1.23
C LEU A 16 -10.07 5.92 0.03
N ASP A 17 -11.09 5.10 -0.15
CA ASP A 17 -11.79 4.41 0.93
C ASP A 17 -11.01 3.15 1.30
N LEU A 18 -9.90 3.34 2.04
CA LEU A 18 -9.00 2.29 2.47
C LEU A 18 -9.56 1.54 3.69
N PRO A 19 -9.39 0.21 3.77
CA PRO A 19 -9.73 -0.53 4.97
C PRO A 19 -8.83 -0.10 6.15
N PRO A 20 -9.23 -0.36 7.41
CA PRO A 20 -8.37 -0.17 8.58
C PRO A 20 -7.00 -0.80 8.37
N GLY A 21 -5.95 -0.05 8.71
CA GLY A 21 -4.59 -0.38 8.33
C GLY A 21 -3.61 0.73 8.68
N SER A 22 -2.38 0.52 8.25
CA SER A 22 -1.27 1.43 8.47
C SER A 22 -0.52 1.71 7.17
N LEU A 23 0.08 2.91 7.10
CA LEU A 23 1.03 3.24 6.05
C LEU A 23 2.38 2.64 6.43
N VAL A 24 2.96 1.88 5.51
CA VAL A 24 4.36 1.46 5.60
C VAL A 24 5.17 2.44 4.75
N ASP A 25 5.96 3.26 5.43
CA ASP A 25 6.80 4.32 4.86
C ASP A 25 8.27 4.18 5.27
N ALA A 26 8.65 3.07 5.92
CA ALA A 26 10.01 2.76 6.30
C ALA A 26 10.49 1.47 5.61
N THR A 27 11.76 1.46 5.23
CA THR A 27 12.53 0.26 4.86
C THR A 27 13.48 -0.10 5.99
N LEU A 28 14.27 -1.18 5.82
CA LEU A 28 15.35 -1.51 6.76
C LEU A 28 16.40 -0.40 6.89
N ASP A 29 16.54 0.45 5.88
CA ASP A 29 17.45 1.60 5.86
C ASP A 29 16.83 2.88 6.47
N GLY A 30 15.57 2.80 6.94
CA GLY A 30 14.85 3.91 7.57
C GLY A 30 13.71 4.48 6.72
N PRO A 31 13.19 5.66 7.08
CA PRO A 31 12.05 6.28 6.38
C PRO A 31 12.36 6.54 4.90
N TRP A 32 11.49 6.06 4.02
CA TRP A 32 11.56 6.32 2.59
C TRP A 32 10.81 7.60 2.24
N HIS A 33 11.29 8.32 1.23
CA HIS A 33 10.72 9.60 0.80
C HIS A 33 9.42 9.46 0.00
N GLU A 34 9.03 8.23 -0.35
CA GLU A 34 7.78 7.90 -1.05
C GLU A 34 7.01 6.82 -0.28
N PRO A 35 5.66 6.90 -0.21
CA PRO A 35 4.86 5.90 0.48
C PRO A 35 4.98 4.54 -0.23
N LEU A 36 5.43 3.51 0.50
CA LEU A 36 5.75 2.21 -0.08
C LEU A 36 4.51 1.32 -0.20
N LEU A 37 3.67 1.27 0.85
CA LEU A 37 2.54 0.35 0.90
C LEU A 37 1.46 0.78 1.90
N TRP A 38 0.18 0.69 1.53
CA TRP A 38 -0.89 0.62 2.53
C TRP A 38 -1.11 -0.83 2.95
N TYR A 39 -0.97 -1.12 4.24
CA TYR A 39 -1.16 -2.46 4.80
C TYR A 39 -2.45 -2.52 5.64
N ALA A 40 -3.39 -3.40 5.25
CA ALA A 40 -4.66 -3.56 5.97
C ALA A 40 -4.53 -4.50 7.18
N ASP A 41 -5.16 -4.15 8.31
CA ASP A 41 -5.12 -4.95 9.56
C ASP A 41 -5.80 -6.33 9.40
N GLY A 42 -6.75 -6.41 8.46
CA GLY A 42 -7.58 -7.57 8.17
C GLY A 42 -7.05 -8.43 7.03
N PRO A 43 -7.42 -9.73 6.98
CA PRO A 43 -7.17 -10.51 5.76
C PRO A 43 -8.02 -9.94 4.61
N ALA A 44 -7.52 -10.03 3.38
CA ALA A 44 -8.31 -9.66 2.22
C ALA A 44 -9.48 -10.63 2.02
N ASP A 45 -10.68 -10.10 1.80
CA ASP A 45 -11.88 -10.82 1.37
C ASP A 45 -11.96 -10.86 -0.17
N LEU A 46 -12.77 -11.77 -0.70
CA LEU A 46 -13.01 -12.01 -2.12
C LEU A 46 -13.42 -10.73 -2.88
N ARG A 47 -14.13 -9.82 -2.23
CA ARG A 47 -14.59 -8.56 -2.84
C ARG A 47 -13.57 -7.42 -2.78
N ASP A 48 -12.61 -7.49 -1.85
CA ASP A 48 -11.67 -6.38 -1.60
C ASP A 48 -10.81 -6.09 -2.83
N TRP A 49 -10.36 -7.13 -3.53
CA TRP A 49 -9.59 -6.97 -4.77
C TRP A 49 -10.32 -6.09 -5.80
N SER A 50 -11.58 -6.40 -6.07
CA SER A 50 -12.37 -5.68 -7.06
C SER A 50 -12.65 -4.23 -6.65
N ARG A 51 -12.93 -4.01 -5.37
CA ARG A 51 -13.19 -2.68 -4.79
C ARG A 51 -11.94 -1.80 -4.83
N LEU A 52 -10.82 -2.31 -4.33
CA LEU A 52 -9.54 -1.58 -4.27
C LEU A 52 -9.00 -1.31 -5.68
N ARG A 53 -9.14 -2.26 -6.62
CA ARG A 53 -8.76 -2.03 -8.01
C ARG A 53 -9.58 -0.92 -8.67
N ALA A 54 -10.88 -0.87 -8.41
CA ALA A 54 -11.75 0.18 -8.95
C ALA A 54 -11.39 1.56 -8.37
N ALA A 55 -11.15 1.64 -7.07
CA ALA A 55 -10.80 2.89 -6.38
C ALA A 55 -9.39 3.39 -6.73
N GLY A 56 -8.40 2.50 -6.85
CA GLY A 56 -7.01 2.85 -7.09
C GLY A 56 -6.67 3.18 -8.55
N ARG A 57 -7.39 2.60 -9.52
CA ARG A 57 -7.08 2.75 -10.95
C ARG A 57 -7.00 4.21 -11.43
N PRO A 58 -7.89 5.14 -11.05
CA PRO A 58 -7.78 6.56 -11.41
C PRO A 58 -6.50 7.23 -10.89
N LEU A 59 -5.91 6.71 -9.82
CA LEU A 59 -4.68 7.20 -9.19
C LEU A 59 -3.43 6.44 -9.66
N GLY A 60 -3.58 5.52 -10.63
CA GLY A 60 -2.48 4.66 -11.09
C GLY A 60 -2.09 3.54 -10.13
N LEU A 61 -2.92 3.25 -9.11
CA LEU A 61 -2.66 2.22 -8.12
C LEU A 61 -3.25 0.86 -8.50
N LEU A 62 -2.55 -0.21 -8.10
CA LEU A 62 -3.00 -1.59 -8.24
C LEU A 62 -2.96 -2.28 -6.87
N PRO A 63 -4.02 -3.00 -6.46
CA PRO A 63 -3.97 -3.81 -5.26
C PRO A 63 -3.01 -4.99 -5.47
N VAL A 64 -2.28 -5.35 -4.42
CA VAL A 64 -1.40 -6.53 -4.39
C VAL A 64 -1.88 -7.44 -3.26
N LEU A 65 -1.99 -8.73 -3.55
CA LEU A 65 -2.21 -9.75 -2.53
C LEU A 65 -0.87 -10.32 -2.15
N VAL A 66 -0.52 -10.19 -0.88
CA VAL A 66 0.72 -10.74 -0.35
C VAL A 66 0.39 -12.04 0.34
N THR A 67 0.97 -13.13 -0.17
CA THR A 67 0.89 -14.47 0.42
C THR A 67 2.31 -14.87 0.78
N GLY A 68 2.61 -15.13 2.07
CA GLY A 68 4.01 -15.36 2.42
C GLY A 68 4.37 -15.71 3.86
N GLY A 69 3.50 -15.56 4.86
CA GLY A 69 3.92 -15.84 6.23
C GLY A 69 2.82 -15.71 7.27
N ARG A 70 3.16 -16.12 8.50
CA ARG A 70 2.36 -15.80 9.68
C ARG A 70 2.28 -14.27 9.79
N ARG A 71 1.16 -13.77 10.29
CA ARG A 71 0.91 -12.33 10.47
C ARG A 71 2.12 -11.61 11.06
N ASP A 72 2.74 -12.17 12.09
CA ASP A 72 3.96 -11.67 12.77
C ASP A 72 5.23 -11.50 11.91
N GLN A 73 5.24 -11.81 10.61
CA GLN A 73 6.34 -11.57 9.66
C GLN A 73 5.94 -10.50 8.63
N TRP A 74 5.77 -9.29 9.16
CA TRP A 74 4.97 -8.18 8.64
C TRP A 74 5.86 -7.22 7.78
N PRO A 75 5.31 -6.34 6.90
CA PRO A 75 6.10 -5.57 5.93
C PRO A 75 7.12 -4.61 6.53
N GLU A 76 6.95 -4.22 7.80
CA GLU A 76 7.93 -3.43 8.54
C GLU A 76 9.26 -4.17 8.72
N GLU A 77 9.23 -5.50 8.63
CA GLU A 77 10.42 -6.38 8.66
C GLU A 77 10.81 -6.87 7.26
N TRP A 78 10.10 -6.48 6.20
CA TRP A 78 10.52 -6.84 4.85
C TRP A 78 11.77 -6.05 4.48
N ASP A 79 12.72 -6.75 3.89
CA ASP A 79 13.95 -6.22 3.30
C ASP A 79 13.62 -5.49 1.98
N LEU A 80 12.73 -4.47 2.07
CA LEU A 80 12.20 -3.65 0.97
C LEU A 80 13.17 -2.56 0.54
#